data_AF-A0AB39HPE1-F1
#
_entry.id   AF-A0AB39HPE1-F1
#
_cell.length_a   1.000
_cell.length_b   1.000
_cell.length_c   1.000
_cell.angle_alpha   90.00
_cell.angle_beta   90.00
_cell.angle_gamma   90.00
#
_symmetry.space_group_name_H-M   'P 1'
#
loop_
_entity.id
_entity.type
_entity.pdbx_description
1 polymer ?
#
loop_
_entity_poly.entity_id
_entity_poly.type
_entity_poly.pdbx_seq_one_letter_code
_entity_poly.pdbx_strand_id
1 'polypeptide(L)'
;MYDNKPTYLEVPDEDCTVMIDMDYEDRLSCAEDKETVTRRSLQEIMDERFNKPEYNNWHKLDRHSAATTPPKKLNGKRGYSKATDDNEGKNIKENTIELYPDNTDEVTREKQEEYEYLCEIIRKTLKEKQAELLIAIFLDGVSVTEYAEREGVSKSAISHRLDTAKKNFKKVFPESSTFPSCHG
;
A
#
# COMPACT_ATOMS: atom_id res chain seq x y z
N MET A 1 -16.65 12.59 -26.78
CA MET A 1 -17.37 11.32 -26.65
C MET A 1 -17.28 10.63 -27.99
N TYR A 2 -16.82 9.38 -28.05
CA TYR A 2 -16.87 8.60 -29.29
C TYR A 2 -18.34 8.26 -29.56
N ASP A 3 -18.88 8.74 -30.67
CA ASP A 3 -20.19 8.31 -31.11
C ASP A 3 -20.07 6.84 -31.55
N ASN A 4 -20.67 5.93 -30.77
CA ASN A 4 -20.72 4.49 -31.05
C ASN A 4 -21.67 4.20 -32.23
N LYS A 5 -21.36 4.77 -33.40
CA LYS A 5 -22.12 4.57 -34.63
C LYS A 5 -21.44 3.47 -35.45
N PRO A 6 -22.19 2.46 -35.93
CA PRO A 6 -21.62 1.46 -36.81
C PRO A 6 -21.05 2.15 -38.05
N THR A 7 -19.82 1.80 -38.40
CA THR A 7 -19.16 2.28 -39.61
C THR A 7 -19.22 1.17 -40.65
N TYR A 8 -19.72 1.49 -41.84
CA TYR A 8 -19.78 0.56 -42.96
C TYR A 8 -18.71 0.95 -43.96
N LEU A 9 -17.93 -0.04 -44.40
CA LEU A 9 -16.89 0.11 -45.40
C LEU A 9 -17.21 -0.84 -46.54
N GLU A 10 -17.23 -0.33 -47.76
CA GLU A 10 -17.34 -1.16 -48.96
C GLU A 10 -15.93 -1.68 -49.28
N VAL A 11 -15.76 -3.00 -49.22
CA VAL A 11 -14.50 -3.67 -49.52
C VAL A 11 -14.73 -4.59 -50.71
N PRO A 12 -13.93 -4.49 -51.78
CA PRO A 12 -14.01 -5.42 -52.90
C PRO A 12 -13.82 -6.87 -52.44
N ASP A 13 -14.57 -7.80 -53.04
CA ASP A 13 -14.53 -9.21 -52.67
C ASP A 13 -13.13 -9.82 -52.91
N GLU A 14 -12.38 -9.32 -53.89
CA GLU A 14 -11.02 -9.74 -54.21
C GLU A 14 -10.05 -9.51 -53.03
N ASP A 15 -10.23 -8.40 -52.31
CA ASP A 15 -9.36 -8.01 -51.20
C ASP A 15 -9.64 -8.82 -49.92
N CYS A 16 -10.79 -9.51 -49.88
CA CYS A 16 -11.24 -10.30 -48.74
C CYS A 16 -10.82 -11.77 -48.83
N THR A 17 -10.41 -12.22 -50.01
CA THR A 17 -10.06 -13.63 -50.32
C THR A 17 -8.99 -14.18 -49.38
N VAL A 18 -7.90 -13.44 -49.17
CA VAL A 18 -6.79 -13.83 -48.31
C VAL A 18 -7.26 -14.10 -46.87
N MET A 19 -8.13 -13.23 -46.34
CA MET A 19 -8.64 -13.36 -44.97
C MET A 19 -9.57 -14.57 -44.83
N ILE A 20 -10.41 -14.84 -45.83
CA ILE A 20 -11.32 -15.99 -45.85
C ILE A 20 -10.54 -17.30 -45.97
N ASP A 21 -9.53 -17.35 -46.85
CA ASP A 21 -8.70 -18.53 -47.06
C ASP A 21 -7.87 -18.85 -45.80
N MET A 22 -7.24 -17.84 -45.18
CA MET A 22 -6.51 -18.03 -43.93
C MET A 22 -7.42 -18.51 -42.78
N ASP A 23 -8.62 -17.94 -42.62
CA ASP A 23 -9.57 -18.41 -41.58
C ASP A 23 -9.99 -19.86 -41.81
N TYR A 24 -10.22 -20.22 -43.08
CA TYR A 24 -10.59 -21.58 -43.45
C TYR A 24 -9.46 -22.58 -43.16
N GLU A 25 -8.23 -22.28 -43.56
CA GLU A 25 -7.06 -23.11 -43.31
C GLU A 25 -6.76 -23.26 -41.81
N ASP A 26 -6.81 -22.16 -41.05
CA ASP A 26 -6.66 -22.17 -39.60
C ASP A 26 -7.68 -23.10 -38.93
N ARG A 27 -8.95 -22.99 -39.30
CA ARG A 27 -10.03 -23.83 -38.74
C ARG A 27 -9.92 -25.29 -39.18
N LEU A 28 -9.52 -25.54 -40.43
CA LEU A 28 -9.29 -26.88 -40.95
C LEU A 28 -8.11 -27.57 -40.24
N SER A 29 -7.09 -26.81 -39.85
CA SER A 29 -5.95 -27.31 -39.09
C SER A 29 -6.28 -27.67 -37.64
N CYS A 30 -7.24 -26.97 -37.04
CA CYS A 30 -7.65 -27.17 -35.64
C CYS A 30 -8.85 -28.13 -35.47
N ALA A 31 -9.60 -28.43 -36.52
CA ALA A 31 -10.81 -29.27 -36.43
C ALA A 31 -10.49 -30.77 -36.45
N GLU A 32 -11.15 -31.52 -35.57
CA GLU A 32 -11.13 -32.99 -35.59
C GLU A 32 -11.89 -33.53 -36.82
N ASP A 33 -13.08 -32.98 -37.09
CA ASP A 33 -13.94 -33.36 -38.23
C ASP A 33 -13.86 -32.32 -39.37
N LYS A 34 -12.94 -32.56 -40.31
CA LYS A 34 -12.63 -31.66 -41.42
C LYS A 34 -13.81 -31.40 -42.37
N GLU A 35 -14.75 -32.33 -42.49
CA GLU A 35 -15.92 -32.20 -43.37
C GLU A 35 -16.93 -31.15 -42.88
N THR A 36 -16.87 -30.77 -41.60
CA THR A 36 -17.76 -29.76 -41.01
C THR A 36 -17.26 -28.32 -41.21
N VAL A 37 -16.01 -28.15 -41.66
CA VAL A 37 -15.39 -26.84 -41.84
C VAL A 37 -15.78 -26.29 -43.20
N THR A 38 -16.58 -25.23 -43.20
CA THR A 38 -16.95 -24.46 -44.40
C THR A 38 -16.32 -23.07 -44.35
N ARG A 39 -16.12 -22.48 -45.53
CA ARG A 39 -15.70 -21.09 -45.67
C ARG A 39 -16.77 -20.17 -45.09
N ARG A 40 -16.35 -19.18 -44.32
CA ARG A 40 -17.21 -18.16 -43.72
C ARG A 40 -17.21 -16.88 -44.54
N SER A 41 -18.24 -16.06 -44.36
CA SER A 41 -18.23 -14.70 -44.87
C SER A 41 -17.23 -13.83 -44.08
N LEU A 42 -16.72 -12.77 -44.72
CA LEU A 42 -15.81 -11.84 -44.07
C LEU A 42 -16.39 -11.24 -42.79
N GLN A 43 -17.68 -10.90 -42.81
CA GLN A 43 -18.38 -10.33 -41.65
C GLN A 43 -18.37 -11.29 -40.46
N GLU A 44 -18.66 -12.58 -40.68
CA GLU A 44 -18.62 -13.60 -39.62
C GLU A 44 -17.21 -13.78 -39.05
N ILE A 45 -16.17 -13.67 -39.89
CA ILE A 45 -14.78 -13.74 -39.42
C ILE A 45 -14.46 -12.54 -38.54
N MET A 46 -14.80 -11.32 -38.99
CA MET A 46 -14.60 -10.09 -38.23
C MET A 46 -15.32 -10.14 -36.88
N ASP A 47 -16.58 -10.58 -36.87
CA ASP A 47 -17.38 -10.61 -35.65
C ASP A 47 -16.89 -11.64 -34.64
N GLU A 48 -16.62 -12.88 -35.07
CA GLU A 48 -16.25 -13.97 -34.16
C GLU A 48 -14.78 -13.90 -33.74
N ARG A 49 -13.86 -13.59 -34.65
CA ARG A 49 -12.41 -13.65 -34.39
C ARG A 49 -11.88 -12.37 -33.74
N PHE A 50 -12.51 -11.22 -34.00
CA PHE A 50 -12.00 -9.92 -33.57
C PHE A 50 -13.01 -9.17 -32.69
N ASN A 51 -14.19 -8.80 -33.21
CA ASN A 51 -15.09 -7.88 -32.51
C ASN A 51 -15.56 -8.42 -31.15
N LYS A 52 -16.01 -9.68 -31.08
CA LYS A 52 -16.49 -10.28 -29.84
C LYS A 52 -15.37 -10.45 -28.80
N PRO A 53 -14.20 -11.06 -29.13
CA PRO A 53 -13.08 -11.13 -28.19
C PRO A 53 -12.63 -9.75 -27.71
N GLU A 54 -12.51 -8.78 -28.61
CA GLU A 54 -12.04 -7.44 -28.28
C GLU A 54 -13.01 -6.72 -27.33
N TYR A 55 -14.31 -6.77 -27.62
CA TYR A 55 -15.35 -6.22 -26.73
C TYR A 55 -15.31 -6.87 -25.34
N ASN A 56 -15.20 -8.19 -25.29
CA ASN A 56 -15.15 -8.93 -24.02
C ASN A 56 -13.88 -8.61 -23.23
N ASN A 57 -12.73 -8.52 -23.89
CA ASN A 57 -11.44 -8.18 -23.29
C ASN A 57 -11.45 -6.76 -22.74
N TRP A 58 -11.91 -5.80 -23.54
CA TRP A 58 -12.06 -4.42 -23.14
C TRP A 58 -12.94 -4.30 -21.90
N HIS A 59 -14.11 -4.94 -21.89
CA HIS A 59 -14.98 -4.94 -20.71
C HIS A 59 -14.35 -5.65 -19.50
N LYS A 60 -13.58 -6.71 -19.69
CA LYS A 60 -12.89 -7.39 -18.58
C LYS A 60 -11.84 -6.50 -17.93
N LEU A 61 -11.09 -5.74 -18.74
CA LEU A 61 -10.08 -4.80 -18.26
C LEU A 61 -10.73 -3.57 -17.61
N ASP A 62 -11.73 -2.98 -18.28
CA ASP A 62 -12.39 -1.75 -17.84
C ASP A 62 -13.20 -1.94 -16.54
N ARG A 63 -13.75 -3.14 -16.30
CA ARG A 63 -14.41 -3.53 -15.03
C ARG A 63 -13.56 -3.29 -13.78
N HIS A 64 -12.23 -3.22 -13.93
CA HIS A 64 -11.28 -3.02 -12.84
C HIS A 64 -10.44 -1.74 -12.98
N SER A 65 -10.65 -0.98 -14.06
CA SER A 65 -9.87 0.21 -14.39
C SER A 65 -10.61 1.52 -14.12
N ALA A 66 -11.91 1.47 -13.78
CA ALA A 66 -12.64 2.70 -13.51
C ALA A 66 -12.06 3.39 -12.28
N ALA A 67 -11.77 4.69 -12.40
CA ALA A 67 -11.40 5.55 -11.27
C ALA A 67 -12.45 5.56 -10.14
N THR A 68 -13.65 5.04 -10.44
CA THR A 68 -14.79 4.81 -9.54
C THR A 68 -14.81 3.43 -8.89
N THR A 69 -13.91 2.50 -9.26
CA THR A 69 -13.86 1.17 -8.64
C THR A 69 -13.26 1.27 -7.24
N PRO A 70 -13.99 0.91 -6.19
CA PRO A 70 -13.46 0.95 -4.84
C PRO A 70 -12.23 0.01 -4.70
N PRO A 71 -11.20 0.38 -3.92
CA PRO A 71 -10.03 -0.46 -3.73
C PRO A 71 -10.37 -1.75 -2.98
N LYS A 72 -9.48 -2.75 -3.07
CA LYS A 72 -9.60 -3.99 -2.30
C LYS A 72 -9.42 -3.70 -0.81
N LYS A 73 -10.14 -4.45 0.03
CA LYS A 73 -9.95 -4.36 1.49
C LYS A 73 -8.54 -4.80 1.88
N LEU A 74 -7.86 -4.00 2.70
CA LEU A 74 -6.51 -4.29 3.19
C LEU A 74 -6.49 -5.30 4.35
N ASN A 75 -7.63 -5.55 5.01
CA ASN A 75 -7.76 -6.43 6.18
C ASN A 75 -7.74 -7.95 5.85
N GLY A 76 -7.22 -8.35 4.70
CA GLY A 76 -7.19 -9.74 4.24
C GLY A 76 -8.55 -10.37 3.92
N LYS A 77 -9.68 -9.68 4.17
CA LYS A 77 -11.02 -10.18 3.85
C LYS A 77 -11.35 -9.94 2.38
N ARG A 78 -12.02 -10.91 1.75
CA ARG A 78 -12.51 -10.77 0.37
C ARG A 78 -13.48 -9.57 0.25
N GLY A 79 -13.29 -8.78 -0.79
CA GLY A 79 -14.21 -7.71 -1.20
C GLY A 79 -13.52 -6.36 -1.40
N TYR A 80 -14.32 -5.39 -1.84
CA TYR A 80 -13.90 -4.00 -2.02
C TYR A 80 -14.36 -3.13 -0.84
N SER A 81 -13.64 -2.05 -0.55
CA SER A 81 -14.04 -1.06 0.45
C SER A 81 -15.32 -0.36 -0.02
N LYS A 82 -16.35 -0.30 0.81
CA LYS A 82 -17.50 0.54 0.50
C LYS A 82 -17.24 1.92 1.10
N ALA A 83 -17.43 2.98 0.32
CA ALA A 83 -17.62 4.30 0.91
C ALA A 83 -18.88 4.22 1.78
N THR A 84 -18.75 4.59 3.04
CA THR A 84 -19.88 4.73 3.97
C THR A 84 -20.45 6.12 3.78
N ASP A 85 -21.23 6.35 2.72
CA ASP A 85 -22.23 7.41 2.76
C ASP A 85 -23.33 7.17 1.73
N ASP A 86 -24.54 7.48 2.15
CA ASP A 86 -25.80 7.32 1.43
C ASP A 86 -26.05 8.55 0.53
N ASN A 87 -25.10 9.48 0.49
CA ASN A 87 -25.25 10.80 -0.06
C ASN A 87 -24.32 11.03 -1.27
N GLU A 88 -24.97 11.12 -2.44
CA GLU A 88 -24.57 11.90 -3.61
C GLU A 88 -23.06 12.08 -3.88
N GLY A 89 -22.45 11.11 -4.57
CA GLY A 89 -21.02 11.17 -4.91
C GLY A 89 -20.67 10.59 -6.28
N LYS A 90 -21.30 11.06 -7.37
CA LYS A 90 -20.86 10.77 -8.76
C LYS A 90 -19.51 11.42 -9.13
N ASN A 91 -18.73 11.86 -8.15
CA ASN A 91 -17.36 12.30 -8.30
C ASN A 91 -16.48 11.52 -7.30
N ILE A 92 -16.46 10.18 -7.41
CA ILE A 92 -15.26 9.43 -7.00
C ILE A 92 -14.22 9.69 -8.08
N LYS A 93 -13.74 10.93 -8.14
CA LYS A 93 -12.68 11.36 -9.03
C LYS A 93 -11.55 11.79 -8.13
N GLU A 94 -10.39 11.26 -8.47
CA GLU A 94 -9.07 11.69 -8.02
C GLU A 94 -8.66 11.24 -6.62
N ASN A 95 -7.70 10.30 -6.66
CA ASN A 95 -6.71 10.03 -5.63
C ASN A 95 -7.27 9.51 -4.29
N THR A 96 -7.24 8.18 -4.23
CA THR A 96 -7.49 7.21 -3.15
C THR A 96 -6.84 7.50 -1.77
N ILE A 97 -6.32 8.71 -1.53
CA ILE A 97 -5.67 9.10 -0.28
C ILE A 97 -6.70 9.35 0.83
N GLU A 98 -7.86 9.90 0.52
CA GLU A 98 -8.92 10.18 1.51
C GLU A 98 -9.64 8.92 2.03
N LEU A 99 -9.40 7.75 1.42
CA LEU A 99 -9.99 6.49 1.88
C LEU A 99 -9.25 5.90 3.10
N TYR A 100 -8.07 6.43 3.42
CA TYR A 100 -7.27 6.02 4.56
C TYR A 100 -7.18 7.20 5.53
N PRO A 101 -7.66 7.06 6.78
CA PRO A 101 -7.47 8.09 7.77
C PRO A 101 -5.97 8.31 7.99
N ASP A 102 -5.54 9.57 7.92
CA ASP A 102 -4.19 9.94 8.29
C ASP A 102 -4.06 9.87 9.82
N ASN A 103 -3.38 8.83 10.30
CA ASN A 103 -3.15 8.63 11.73
C ASN A 103 -1.79 9.20 12.18
N THR A 104 -1.13 10.04 11.38
CA THR A 104 0.16 10.64 11.77
C THR A 104 0.05 11.38 13.08
N ASP A 105 -1.03 12.16 13.27
CA ASP A 105 -1.23 12.97 14.47
C ASP A 105 -1.42 12.08 15.71
N GLU A 106 -2.24 11.02 15.58
CA GLU A 106 -2.46 10.04 16.64
C GLU A 106 -1.15 9.35 17.04
N VAL A 107 -0.38 8.87 16.06
CA VAL A 107 0.92 8.21 16.28
C VAL A 107 1.94 9.18 16.89
N THR A 108 1.94 10.46 16.51
CA THR A 108 2.82 11.45 17.13
C THR A 108 2.45 11.72 18.58
N ARG A 109 1.15 11.76 18.89
CA ARG A 109 0.66 11.96 20.24
C ARG A 109 0.99 10.77 21.13
N GLU A 110 0.75 9.54 20.67
CA GLU A 110 1.13 8.32 21.38
C GLU A 110 2.62 8.27 21.71
N LYS A 111 3.49 8.59 20.73
CA LYS A 111 4.95 8.66 20.95
C LYS A 111 5.35 9.72 21.95
N GLN A 112 4.68 10.88 21.94
CA GLN A 112 4.95 11.96 22.88
C GLN A 112 4.53 11.57 24.30
N GLU A 113 3.34 11.00 24.45
CA GLU A 113 2.82 10.48 25.72
C GLU A 113 3.74 9.38 26.29
N GLU A 114 4.21 8.46 25.44
CA GLU A 114 5.21 7.45 25.79
C GLU A 114 6.52 8.07 26.29
N TYR A 115 7.07 9.03 25.55
CA TYR A 115 8.31 9.71 25.90
C TYR A 115 8.20 10.45 27.24
N GLU A 116 7.12 11.22 27.44
CA GLU A 116 6.87 11.98 28.67
C GLU A 116 6.73 11.04 29.87
N TYR A 117 5.98 9.94 29.70
CA TYR A 117 5.81 8.90 30.71
C TYR A 117 7.14 8.26 31.13
N LEU A 118 7.98 7.90 30.16
CA LEU A 118 9.32 7.35 30.42
C LEU A 118 10.20 8.35 31.18
N CYS A 119 10.19 9.62 30.77
CA CYS A 119 10.94 10.68 31.44
C CYS A 119 10.52 10.84 32.90
N GLU A 120 9.21 10.80 33.19
CA GLU A 120 8.71 10.88 34.55
C GLU A 120 9.20 9.74 35.44
N ILE A 121 9.15 8.49 34.95
CA ILE A 121 9.61 7.32 35.71
C ILE A 121 11.11 7.44 36.01
N ILE A 122 11.91 7.81 35.02
CA ILE A 122 13.36 7.95 35.19
C ILE A 122 13.67 9.06 36.20
N ARG A 123 13.00 10.21 36.13
CA ARG A 123 13.19 11.34 37.06
C ARG A 123 12.70 11.03 38.48
N LYS A 124 11.64 10.23 38.64
CA LYS A 124 11.12 9.80 39.95
C LYS A 124 12.05 8.79 40.65
N THR A 125 12.83 8.03 39.89
CA THR A 125 13.59 6.87 40.41
C THR A 125 15.07 7.17 40.64
N LEU A 126 15.65 8.11 39.88
CA LEU A 126 17.06 8.47 39.95
C LEU A 126 17.28 9.90 40.40
N LYS A 127 18.53 10.22 40.80
CA LYS A 127 18.93 11.61 41.04
C LYS A 127 18.90 12.38 39.72
N GLU A 128 18.56 13.67 39.78
CA GLU A 128 18.45 14.57 38.62
C GLU A 128 19.58 14.41 37.59
N LYS A 129 20.84 14.56 38.00
CA LYS A 129 22.01 14.42 37.10
C LYS A 129 22.19 13.02 36.48
N GLN A 130 21.64 11.98 37.09
CA GLN A 130 21.67 10.61 36.57
C GLN A 130 20.48 10.35 35.64
N ALA A 131 19.31 10.90 35.98
CA ALA A 131 18.11 10.84 35.15
C ALA A 131 18.32 11.55 33.82
N GLU A 132 18.74 12.81 33.84
CA GLU A 132 18.97 13.62 32.63
C GLU A 132 20.05 12.99 31.71
N LEU A 133 21.08 12.38 32.29
CA LEU A 133 22.10 11.66 31.53
C LEU A 133 21.53 10.43 30.79
N LEU A 134 20.65 9.67 31.44
CA LEU A 134 20.02 8.50 30.82
C LEU A 134 19.01 8.91 29.75
N ILE A 135 18.19 9.93 30.01
CA ILE A 135 17.21 10.46 29.05
C ILE A 135 17.94 10.93 27.80
N ALA A 136 18.97 11.78 27.95
CA ALA A 136 19.71 12.31 26.81
C ALA A 136 20.35 11.22 25.93
N ILE A 137 20.93 10.18 26.55
CA ILE A 137 21.63 9.14 25.79
C ILE A 137 20.68 8.09 25.22
N PHE A 138 19.67 7.65 25.97
CA PHE A 138 18.82 6.52 25.57
C PHE A 138 17.48 6.92 24.95
N LEU A 139 16.91 8.06 25.34
CA LEU A 139 15.65 8.55 24.76
C LEU A 139 15.91 9.57 23.64
N ASP A 140 16.78 10.56 23.88
CA ASP A 140 17.08 11.61 22.87
C ASP A 140 18.12 11.17 21.83
N GLY A 141 18.83 10.07 22.07
CA GLY A 141 19.85 9.53 21.15
C GLY A 141 21.14 10.34 21.06
N VAL A 142 21.40 11.23 22.03
CA VAL A 142 22.64 12.03 22.08
C VAL A 142 23.83 11.12 22.33
N SER A 143 24.91 11.31 21.57
CA SER A 143 26.12 10.51 21.75
C SER A 143 26.83 10.85 23.07
N VAL A 144 27.52 9.87 23.67
CA VAL A 144 28.30 10.08 24.91
C VAL A 144 29.36 11.18 24.74
N THR A 145 29.91 11.30 23.53
CA THR A 145 30.89 12.34 23.16
C THR A 145 30.27 13.72 23.16
N GLU A 146 29.14 13.89 22.49
CA GLU A 146 28.43 15.18 22.39
C GLU A 146 27.91 15.64 23.76
N TYR A 147 27.41 14.70 24.57
CA TYR A 147 27.00 15.00 25.95
C TYR A 147 28.19 15.45 26.81
N ALA A 148 29.37 14.81 26.64
CA ALA A 148 30.58 15.15 27.37
C ALA A 148 31.11 16.54 27.00
N GLU A 149 31.10 16.89 25.71
CA GLU A 149 31.45 18.23 25.21
C GLU A 149 30.53 19.30 25.78
N ARG A 150 29.20 19.04 25.80
CA ARG A 150 28.20 19.95 26.36
C ARG A 150 28.40 20.22 27.85
N GLU A 151 28.81 19.23 28.63
CA GLU A 151 29.13 19.40 30.05
C GLU A 151 30.58 19.86 30.32
N GLY A 152 31.45 19.89 29.31
CA GLY A 152 32.88 20.23 29.46
C GLY A 152 33.69 19.18 30.23
N VAL A 153 33.27 17.91 30.18
CA VAL A 153 33.84 16.80 30.95
C VAL A 153 34.46 15.77 30.00
N SER A 154 35.40 14.95 30.48
CA SER A 154 35.95 13.87 29.66
C SER A 154 34.92 12.77 29.37
N LYS A 155 35.01 12.17 28.19
CA LYS A 155 34.17 11.02 27.79
C LYS A 155 34.18 9.90 28.82
N SER A 156 35.36 9.60 29.39
CA SER A 156 35.52 8.54 30.40
C SER A 156 34.74 8.82 31.69
N ALA A 157 34.70 10.08 32.13
CA ALA A 157 33.93 10.47 33.31
C ALA A 157 32.42 10.36 33.07
N ILE A 158 31.93 10.68 31.86
CA ILE A 158 30.52 10.45 31.49
C ILE A 158 30.21 8.96 31.44
N SER A 159 31.08 8.13 30.86
CA SER A 159 30.90 6.67 30.86
C SER A 159 30.79 6.10 32.28
N HIS A 160 31.63 6.55 33.21
CA HIS A 160 31.58 6.08 34.59
C HIS A 160 30.29 6.52 35.32
N ARG A 161 29.82 7.75 35.06
CA ARG A 161 28.53 8.24 35.57
C ARG A 161 27.35 7.44 35.01
N LEU A 162 27.41 7.12 33.71
CA LEU A 162 26.40 6.30 33.03
C LEU A 162 26.31 4.91 33.64
N ASP A 163 27.44 4.24 33.88
CA ASP A 163 27.46 2.92 34.51
C ASP A 163 26.88 2.94 35.93
N THR A 164 27.16 4.00 36.67
CA THR A 164 26.59 4.21 38.01
C THR A 164 25.08 4.41 37.93
N ALA A 165 24.61 5.23 37.00
CA ALA A 165 23.18 5.46 36.76
C ALA A 165 22.46 4.15 36.39
N LYS A 166 23.03 3.37 35.45
CA LYS A 166 22.50 2.04 35.06
C LYS A 166 22.41 1.07 36.24
N LYS A 167 23.46 1.00 37.07
CA LYS A 167 23.45 0.15 38.27
C LYS A 167 22.37 0.55 39.26
N ASN A 168 22.16 1.86 39.47
CA ASN A 168 21.11 2.35 40.35
C ASN A 168 19.72 2.07 39.78
N PHE A 169 19.54 2.28 38.47
CA PHE A 169 18.28 2.01 37.79
C PHE A 169 17.91 0.52 37.87
N LYS A 170 18.87 -0.38 37.64
CA LYS A 170 18.67 -1.83 37.73
C LYS A 170 18.32 -2.32 39.14
N LYS A 171 18.67 -1.58 40.19
CA LYS A 171 18.22 -1.92 41.56
C LYS A 171 16.73 -1.68 41.75
N VAL A 172 16.16 -0.71 41.05
CA VAL A 172 14.72 -0.38 41.10
C VAL A 172 13.95 -1.28 40.14
N PHE A 173 14.49 -1.51 38.94
CA PHE A 173 13.90 -2.36 37.91
C PHE A 173 14.88 -3.47 37.50
N PRO A 174 14.87 -4.62 38.22
CA PRO A 174 15.81 -5.71 37.96
C PRO A 174 15.50 -6.47 36.67
N GLU A 175 14.21 -6.55 36.30
CA GLU A 175 13.70 -7.20 35.10
C GLU A 175 12.91 -6.22 34.24
N SER A 176 12.91 -6.46 32.92
CA SER A 176 12.14 -5.65 31.96
C SER A 176 10.63 -5.73 32.20
N SER A 177 10.14 -6.82 32.77
CA SER A 177 8.74 -7.04 33.16
C SER A 177 8.27 -6.13 34.30
N THR A 178 9.19 -5.62 35.11
CA THR A 178 8.88 -4.73 36.24
C THR A 178 8.75 -3.28 35.80
N PHE A 179 9.15 -2.97 34.56
CA PHE A 179 9.07 -1.62 34.04
C PHE A 179 7.62 -1.33 33.62
N PRO A 180 7.02 -0.24 34.14
CA PRO A 180 5.61 0.00 33.90
C PRO A 180 5.37 0.50 32.47
N SER A 181 4.25 0.08 31.88
CA SER A 181 3.81 0.48 30.54
C SER A 181 2.91 1.71 30.64
N CYS A 182 3.03 2.63 29.68
CA CYS A 182 2.10 3.76 29.54
C CYS A 182 0.67 3.27 29.20
N HIS A 183 0.58 2.17 28.45
CA HIS A 183 -0.65 1.44 28.17
C HIS A 183 -0.74 0.31 29.20
N GLY A 184 -1.47 0.54 30.30
CA GLY A 184 -1.48 -0.30 31.51
C GLY A 184 -1.81 -1.78 31.34
#